data_AF-D8WWJ9-F1
#
_entry.id   AF-D8WWJ9-F1
#
_cell.length_a   1.000
_cell.length_b   1.000
_cell.length_c   1.000
_cell.angle_alpha   90.00
_cell.angle_beta   90.00
_cell.angle_gamma   90.00
#
_symmetry.space_group_name_H-M   'P 1'
#
loop_
_entity.id
_entity.type
_entity.pdbx_description
1 polymer ?
#
loop_
_entity_poly.entity_id
_entity_poly.type
_entity_poly.pdbx_seq_one_letter_code
_entity_poly.pdbx_strand_id
1 'polypeptide(L)'
;MENNFFLTWPEAFEAGTESAGGKGWNLGRLDRYGFRVPLGGVLTAAAYREFVELNDFHKDLAEIADTITIDTIGNKETAQKLDLVRDKIMRGRIPEQIGATLESGLTNLNIMNKPVAVRSSASAEDSSRASFAGIHDSFLNISGIKNIITAVKGCYASLWTERAVGYRRKMGIGDEEVLPAVVIMELVEAQASGIAFSCDPHTGREDVVTVNANFGLGESVVAGSIDPDKYYLYNSSYLLRPGRIIIGRKEGATVLSEDGGTKFKTSEDTRQKQVLTEENIVKLGYLILRVYDALGQSQVHQDVEWVFNGHDFVLVQARPVTVLPRYTCPGIKDQPDIWSNSNIKDTVPMVASTLSLSFNWVPNLVLTSFFSEIGYQVPEGLNFIKMYQGRPYLNMGAFQWLCYDCIGFKPAELNASIGGHEPEIKIDEKISLSKTIAKKIRMLKIMRETTKAKKNSKILFPRWREQAKTLLSRDHTKFSQNDFFRNSTSLHR
;
A
#
# COMPACT_ATOMS: atom_id res chain seq x y z
N MET A 1 -11.85 -26.98 20.63
CA MET A 1 -10.70 -26.08 20.91
C MET A 1 -11.28 -24.95 21.74
N GLU A 2 -10.75 -24.72 22.94
CA GLU A 2 -11.14 -23.54 23.73
C GLU A 2 -11.04 -22.30 22.83
N ASN A 3 -12.07 -21.46 22.82
CA ASN A 3 -12.09 -20.25 22.00
C ASN A 3 -10.95 -19.33 22.46
N ASN A 4 -9.82 -19.36 21.76
CA ASN A 4 -8.74 -18.41 22.00
C ASN A 4 -9.19 -17.03 21.51
N PHE A 5 -9.47 -16.12 22.45
CA PHE A 5 -9.96 -14.78 22.14
C PHE A 5 -8.86 -13.78 21.80
N PHE A 6 -7.60 -14.08 22.13
CA PHE A 6 -6.46 -13.21 21.83
C PHE A 6 -5.41 -13.96 20.99
N LEU A 7 -5.13 -13.43 19.81
CA LEU A 7 -4.18 -14.00 18.87
C LEU A 7 -2.90 -13.16 18.85
N THR A 8 -1.75 -13.79 19.03
CA THR A 8 -0.45 -13.19 18.68
C THR A 8 -0.33 -12.97 17.17
N TRP A 9 0.68 -12.22 16.70
CA TRP A 9 0.87 -12.00 15.25
C TRP A 9 0.97 -13.29 14.41
N PRO A 10 1.73 -14.33 14.82
CA PRO A 10 1.75 -15.60 14.09
C PRO A 10 0.36 -16.26 14.03
N GLU A 11 -0.39 -16.23 15.13
CA GLU A 11 -1.74 -16.81 15.17
C GLU A 11 -2.74 -15.99 14.35
N ALA A 12 -2.62 -14.66 14.35
CA ALA A 12 -3.44 -13.78 13.53
C ALA A 12 -3.19 -14.00 12.03
N PHE A 13 -1.94 -14.26 11.63
CA PHE A 13 -1.58 -14.64 10.25
C PHE A 13 -2.31 -15.91 9.81
N GLU A 14 -2.29 -16.95 10.62
CA GLU A 14 -2.95 -18.23 10.34
C GLU A 14 -4.49 -18.13 10.38
N ALA A 15 -5.03 -17.31 11.29
CA ALA A 15 -6.49 -17.19 11.49
C ALA A 15 -7.22 -16.39 10.39
N GLY A 16 -6.50 -15.57 9.61
CA GLY A 16 -7.08 -14.83 8.50
C GLY A 16 -7.93 -13.62 8.89
N THR A 17 -8.46 -12.93 7.89
CA THR A 17 -9.22 -11.68 8.05
C THR A 17 -10.55 -11.85 8.77
N GLU A 18 -11.18 -13.02 8.72
CA GLU A 18 -12.46 -13.29 9.39
C GLU A 18 -12.35 -13.25 10.92
N SER A 19 -11.21 -13.69 11.46
CA SER A 19 -10.97 -13.70 12.91
C SER A 19 -10.21 -12.45 13.37
N ALA A 20 -9.19 -12.05 12.61
CA ALA A 20 -8.25 -11.00 13.01
C ALA A 20 -8.55 -9.62 12.41
N GLY A 21 -9.53 -9.52 11.52
CA GLY A 21 -9.79 -8.30 10.74
C GLY A 21 -8.69 -8.01 9.71
N GLY A 22 -8.91 -7.00 8.85
CA GLY A 22 -7.96 -6.60 7.80
C GLY A 22 -6.59 -6.18 8.36
N LYS A 23 -6.59 -5.17 9.24
CA LYS A 23 -5.35 -4.66 9.86
C LYS A 23 -4.62 -5.72 10.68
N GLY A 24 -5.32 -6.47 11.53
CA GLY A 24 -4.73 -7.49 12.37
C GLY A 24 -4.06 -8.59 11.55
N TRP A 25 -4.74 -9.06 10.49
CA TRP A 25 -4.16 -10.03 9.57
C TRP A 25 -2.95 -9.48 8.81
N ASN A 26 -3.01 -8.23 8.32
CA ASN A 26 -1.88 -7.61 7.63
C ASN A 26 -0.66 -7.40 8.55
N LEU A 27 -0.86 -7.07 9.83
CA LEU A 27 0.22 -7.02 10.82
C LEU A 27 0.83 -8.41 11.06
N GLY A 28 0.01 -9.46 11.16
CA GLY A 28 0.47 -10.85 11.21
C GLY A 28 1.30 -11.25 9.99
N ARG A 29 0.89 -10.83 8.78
CA ARG A 29 1.66 -11.04 7.55
C ARG A 29 2.99 -10.30 7.56
N LEU A 30 3.01 -9.04 8.00
CA LEU A 30 4.24 -8.25 8.12
C LEU A 30 5.24 -8.93 9.08
N ASP A 31 4.78 -9.38 10.25
CA ASP A 31 5.57 -10.13 11.21
C ASP A 31 6.14 -11.41 10.57
N ARG A 32 5.29 -12.21 9.94
CA ARG A 32 5.65 -13.46 9.26
C ARG A 32 6.71 -13.28 8.16
N TYR A 33 6.70 -12.14 7.48
CA TYR A 33 7.64 -11.80 6.40
C TYR A 33 8.89 -11.04 6.89
N GLY A 34 9.07 -10.93 8.21
CA GLY A 34 10.28 -10.38 8.83
C GLY A 34 10.37 -8.86 8.80
N PHE A 35 9.23 -8.17 8.68
CA PHE A 35 9.17 -6.73 8.91
C PHE A 35 9.16 -6.42 10.39
N ARG A 36 9.70 -5.26 10.77
CA ARG A 36 9.63 -4.78 12.15
C ARG A 36 8.25 -4.20 12.40
N VAL A 37 7.44 -4.91 13.18
CA VAL A 37 6.14 -4.45 13.70
C VAL A 37 6.22 -4.35 15.23
N PRO A 38 5.35 -3.56 15.90
CA PRO A 38 5.32 -3.51 17.36
C PRO A 38 4.86 -4.85 17.93
N LEU A 39 5.29 -5.20 19.14
CA LEU A 39 4.76 -6.37 19.84
C LEU A 39 3.27 -6.18 20.11
N GLY A 40 2.48 -7.23 19.92
CA GLY A 40 1.05 -7.15 20.12
C GLY A 40 0.29 -8.37 19.63
N GLY A 41 -1.02 -8.20 19.56
CA GLY A 41 -1.94 -9.22 19.07
C GLY A 41 -3.30 -8.63 18.73
N VAL A 42 -4.25 -9.53 18.47
CA VAL A 42 -5.61 -9.22 18.06
C VAL A 42 -6.58 -9.86 19.02
N LEU A 43 -7.48 -9.06 19.59
CA LEU A 43 -8.72 -9.55 20.18
C LEU A 43 -9.69 -9.90 19.05
N THR A 44 -10.12 -11.15 18.99
CA THR A 44 -10.79 -11.70 17.80
C THR A 44 -12.21 -11.19 17.60
N ALA A 45 -12.71 -11.31 16.38
CA ALA A 45 -14.13 -11.16 16.06
C ALA A 45 -15.06 -12.05 16.92
N ALA A 46 -14.59 -13.23 17.36
CA ALA A 46 -15.34 -14.09 18.27
C ALA A 46 -15.53 -13.46 19.65
N ALA A 47 -14.55 -12.70 20.15
CA ALA A 47 -14.65 -11.98 21.41
C ALA A 47 -15.76 -10.92 21.37
N TYR A 48 -15.95 -10.26 20.22
CA TYR A 48 -17.07 -9.33 20.03
C TYR A 48 -18.42 -10.05 20.05
N ARG A 49 -18.55 -11.20 19.39
CA ARG A 49 -19.81 -11.98 19.39
C ARG A 49 -20.23 -12.38 20.80
N GLU A 50 -19.29 -12.89 21.59
CA GLU A 50 -19.53 -13.24 23.00
C GLU A 50 -19.88 -12.02 23.87
N PHE A 51 -19.27 -10.88 23.58
CA PHE A 51 -19.63 -9.62 24.23
C PHE A 51 -21.07 -9.18 23.89
N VAL A 52 -21.48 -9.28 22.63
CA VAL A 52 -22.86 -8.97 22.18
C VAL A 52 -23.87 -9.92 22.84
N GLU A 53 -23.56 -11.23 22.89
CA GLU A 53 -24.39 -12.26 23.50
C GLU A 53 -24.59 -12.02 25.00
N LEU A 54 -23.50 -11.84 25.75
CA LEU A 54 -23.57 -11.66 27.21
C LEU A 54 -24.42 -10.44 27.63
N ASN A 55 -24.46 -9.41 26.78
CA ASN A 55 -25.16 -8.16 27.08
C ASN A 55 -26.54 -8.05 26.40
N ASP A 56 -27.02 -9.09 25.69
CA ASP A 56 -28.29 -9.11 24.95
C ASP A 56 -28.45 -7.94 23.96
N PHE A 57 -27.37 -7.58 23.26
CA PHE A 57 -27.39 -6.46 22.31
C PHE A 57 -28.02 -6.83 20.95
N HIS A 58 -28.34 -8.09 20.69
CA HIS A 58 -28.87 -8.54 19.39
C HIS A 58 -30.11 -7.76 18.93
N LYS A 59 -31.03 -7.46 19.85
CA LYS A 59 -32.24 -6.70 19.54
C LYS A 59 -31.94 -5.24 19.18
N ASP A 60 -31.03 -4.61 19.93
CA ASP A 60 -30.61 -3.23 19.68
C ASP A 60 -29.92 -3.11 18.31
N LEU A 61 -29.06 -4.06 17.96
CA LEU A 61 -28.35 -4.07 16.69
C LEU A 61 -29.27 -4.39 15.50
N ALA A 62 -30.22 -5.32 15.68
CA ALA A 62 -31.23 -5.61 14.68
C ALA A 62 -32.15 -4.42 14.41
N GLU A 63 -32.57 -3.69 15.44
CA GLU A 63 -33.38 -2.48 15.28
C GLU A 63 -32.63 -1.41 14.46
N ILE A 64 -31.32 -1.24 14.69
CA ILE A 64 -30.49 -0.36 13.86
C ILE A 64 -30.49 -0.83 12.39
N ALA A 65 -30.28 -2.13 12.17
CA ALA A 65 -30.24 -2.68 10.82
C ALA A 65 -31.54 -2.44 10.05
N ASP A 66 -32.69 -2.59 10.71
CA ASP A 66 -34.02 -2.42 10.12
C ASP A 66 -34.42 -0.95 9.92
N THR A 67 -34.05 -0.07 10.85
CA THR A 67 -34.57 1.31 10.87
C THR A 67 -33.64 2.32 10.21
N ILE A 68 -32.33 2.08 10.21
CA ILE A 68 -31.34 3.03 9.69
C ILE A 68 -30.96 2.65 8.27
N THR A 69 -31.53 3.38 7.31
CA THR A 69 -31.22 3.32 5.88
C THR A 69 -30.35 4.51 5.45
N ILE A 70 -29.82 4.48 4.24
CA ILE A 70 -29.00 5.58 3.70
C ILE A 70 -29.74 6.93 3.69
N ASP A 71 -31.06 6.91 3.49
CA ASP A 71 -31.90 8.12 3.44
C ASP A 71 -32.19 8.69 4.84
N THR A 72 -32.01 7.88 5.88
CA THR A 72 -32.22 8.29 7.28
C THR A 72 -30.95 8.79 7.95
N ILE A 73 -29.79 8.59 7.33
CA ILE A 73 -28.51 9.13 7.81
C ILE A 73 -28.58 10.66 7.77
N GLY A 74 -28.06 11.34 8.81
CA GLY A 74 -28.14 12.78 8.98
C GLY A 74 -29.34 13.25 9.80
N ASN A 75 -30.32 12.37 10.07
CA ASN A 75 -31.48 12.72 10.86
C ASN A 75 -31.19 12.66 12.36
N LYS A 76 -31.78 13.58 13.12
CA LYS A 76 -31.59 13.67 14.58
C LYS A 76 -31.99 12.39 15.32
N GLU A 77 -33.05 11.72 14.88
CA GLU A 77 -33.50 10.45 15.48
C GLU A 77 -32.48 9.33 15.28
N THR A 78 -31.92 9.22 14.08
CA THR A 78 -30.85 8.27 13.73
C THR A 78 -29.64 8.49 14.63
N ALA A 79 -29.18 9.73 14.75
CA ALA A 79 -28.05 10.08 15.61
C ALA A 79 -28.31 9.67 17.08
N GLN A 80 -29.51 9.95 17.60
CA GLN A 80 -29.90 9.57 18.97
C GLN A 80 -29.92 8.06 19.19
N LYS A 81 -30.44 7.28 18.23
CA LYS A 81 -30.46 5.81 18.30
C LYS A 81 -29.05 5.23 18.30
N LEU A 82 -28.19 5.73 17.43
CA LEU A 82 -26.78 5.33 17.35
C LEU A 82 -26.02 5.67 18.64
N ASP A 83 -26.21 6.87 19.17
CA ASP A 83 -25.60 7.28 20.44
C ASP A 83 -26.07 6.41 21.62
N LEU A 84 -27.36 6.03 21.67
CA LEU A 84 -27.88 5.13 22.69
C LEU A 84 -27.20 3.76 22.66
N VAL A 85 -27.02 3.18 21.46
CA VAL A 85 -26.34 1.89 21.31
C VAL A 85 -24.86 1.98 21.66
N ARG A 86 -24.18 3.07 21.28
CA ARG A 86 -22.79 3.33 21.68
C ARG A 86 -22.66 3.42 23.19
N ASP A 87 -23.56 4.14 23.86
CA ASP A 87 -23.62 4.24 25.32
C ASP A 87 -23.83 2.87 25.99
N LYS A 88 -24.74 2.06 25.45
CA LYS A 88 -24.97 0.68 25.92
C LYS A 88 -23.71 -0.17 25.80
N ILE A 89 -23.04 -0.13 24.65
CA ILE A 89 -21.77 -0.84 24.42
C ILE A 89 -20.71 -0.39 25.43
N MET A 90 -20.57 0.91 25.68
CA MET A 90 -19.59 1.42 26.66
C MET A 90 -19.87 0.95 28.08
N ARG A 91 -21.15 0.84 28.47
CA ARG A 91 -21.59 0.32 29.78
C ARG A 91 -21.60 -1.22 29.86
N GLY A 92 -21.51 -1.90 28.72
CA GLY A 92 -21.50 -3.36 28.62
C GLY A 92 -20.37 -4.01 29.42
N ARG A 93 -20.64 -5.23 29.90
CA ARG A 93 -19.66 -6.07 30.62
C ARG A 93 -18.89 -6.93 29.63
N ILE A 94 -17.57 -6.94 29.77
CA ILE A 94 -16.71 -7.90 29.05
C ILE A 94 -16.80 -9.25 29.76
N PRO A 95 -17.05 -10.37 29.04
CA PRO A 95 -16.95 -11.72 29.59
C PRO A 95 -15.61 -11.95 30.30
N GLU A 96 -15.64 -12.57 31.48
CA GLU A 96 -14.45 -12.77 32.32
C GLU A 96 -13.33 -13.51 31.60
N GLN A 97 -13.68 -14.54 30.82
CA GLN A 97 -12.74 -15.30 30.01
C GLN A 97 -12.01 -14.42 28.99
N ILE A 98 -12.71 -13.49 28.33
CA ILE A 98 -12.09 -12.56 27.36
C ILE A 98 -11.11 -11.63 28.07
N GLY A 99 -11.50 -11.09 29.24
CA GLY A 99 -10.63 -10.25 30.06
C GLY A 99 -9.36 -10.99 30.49
N ALA A 100 -9.50 -12.22 30.99
CA ALA A 100 -8.39 -13.05 31.43
C ALA A 100 -7.46 -13.45 30.27
N THR A 101 -8.01 -13.84 29.11
CA THR A 101 -7.21 -14.18 27.92
C THR A 101 -6.45 -12.97 27.40
N LEU A 102 -7.07 -11.78 27.37
CA LEU A 102 -6.41 -10.54 26.98
C LEU A 102 -5.26 -10.19 27.95
N GLU A 103 -5.52 -10.20 29.25
CA GLU A 103 -4.50 -9.90 30.26
C GLU A 103 -3.32 -10.88 30.21
N SER A 104 -3.61 -12.18 30.09
CA SER A 104 -2.59 -13.22 29.93
C SER A 104 -1.77 -13.02 28.65
N GLY A 105 -2.42 -12.76 27.52
CA GLY A 105 -1.75 -12.51 26.23
C GLY A 105 -0.80 -11.30 26.28
N LEU A 106 -1.26 -10.17 26.83
CA LEU A 106 -0.45 -8.96 26.97
C LEU A 106 0.70 -9.13 27.97
N THR A 107 0.50 -9.94 29.01
CA THR A 107 1.53 -10.27 30.01
C THR A 107 2.62 -11.15 29.38
N ASN A 108 2.24 -12.19 28.63
CA ASN A 108 3.17 -13.07 27.94
C ASN A 108 4.02 -12.33 26.89
N LEU A 109 3.46 -11.29 26.28
CA LEU A 109 4.16 -10.39 25.35
C LEU A 109 5.02 -9.33 26.05
N ASN A 110 4.99 -9.23 27.38
CA ASN A 110 5.67 -8.21 28.18
C ASN A 110 5.27 -6.77 27.83
N ILE A 111 4.00 -6.56 27.44
CA ILE A 111 3.45 -5.23 27.09
C ILE A 111 2.33 -4.77 28.02
N MET A 112 1.90 -5.58 28.99
CA MET A 112 0.80 -5.25 29.91
C MET A 112 1.02 -3.93 30.68
N ASN A 113 2.26 -3.65 31.09
CA ASN A 113 2.61 -2.43 31.84
C ASN A 113 3.17 -1.31 30.95
N LYS A 114 3.11 -1.47 29.62
CA LYS A 114 3.57 -0.46 28.67
C LYS A 114 2.38 0.29 28.07
N PRO A 115 2.58 1.52 27.58
CA PRO A 115 1.59 2.18 26.74
C PRO A 115 1.31 1.36 25.48
N VAL A 116 0.03 1.13 25.18
CA VAL A 116 -0.42 0.43 23.98
C VAL A 116 -1.30 1.32 23.10
N ALA A 117 -1.36 0.98 21.82
CA ALA A 117 -2.37 1.42 20.88
C ALA A 117 -3.47 0.35 20.77
N VAL A 118 -4.72 0.76 20.88
CA VAL A 118 -5.92 -0.08 20.72
C VAL A 118 -6.67 0.42 19.49
N ARG A 119 -6.70 -0.39 18.43
CA ARG A 119 -7.19 0.01 17.10
C ARG A 119 -8.25 -0.98 16.62
N SER A 120 -9.36 -0.49 16.08
CA SER A 120 -10.33 -1.36 15.42
C SER A 120 -9.69 -2.06 14.21
N SER A 121 -10.10 -3.31 13.98
CA SER A 121 -9.77 -4.06 12.78
C SER A 121 -11.00 -4.82 12.31
N ALA A 122 -11.78 -4.22 11.42
CA ALA A 122 -12.94 -4.89 10.85
C ALA A 122 -12.54 -5.85 9.71
N SER A 123 -13.28 -6.95 9.57
CA SER A 123 -13.13 -7.96 8.49
C SER A 123 -13.12 -7.34 7.09
N ALA A 124 -13.96 -6.32 6.86
CA ALA A 124 -14.11 -5.63 5.58
C ALA A 124 -13.18 -4.40 5.41
N GLU A 125 -12.38 -4.04 6.43
CA GLU A 125 -11.63 -2.76 6.51
C GLU A 125 -10.55 -2.59 5.44
N ASP A 126 -9.91 -3.69 5.03
CA ASP A 126 -8.78 -3.71 4.08
C ASP A 126 -9.02 -4.67 2.90
N SER A 127 -10.28 -4.86 2.53
CA SER A 127 -10.65 -5.66 1.35
C SER A 127 -10.32 -4.91 0.05
N SER A 128 -10.20 -5.64 -1.06
CA SER A 128 -10.06 -5.03 -2.39
C SER A 128 -11.29 -4.22 -2.84
N ARG A 129 -12.42 -4.38 -2.15
CA ARG A 129 -13.72 -3.80 -2.53
C ARG A 129 -14.10 -2.56 -1.72
N ALA A 130 -13.56 -2.41 -0.51
CA ALA A 130 -13.86 -1.31 0.40
C ALA A 130 -12.68 -1.04 1.35
N SER A 131 -12.36 0.23 1.61
CA SER A 131 -11.42 0.63 2.65
C SER A 131 -12.12 1.52 3.67
N PHE A 132 -12.15 1.13 4.94
CA PHE A 132 -12.78 1.90 6.02
C PHE A 132 -11.84 2.99 6.57
N ALA A 133 -11.05 3.60 5.69
CA ALA A 133 -10.02 4.58 6.03
C ALA A 133 -10.52 5.69 6.98
N GLY A 134 -10.01 5.69 8.22
CA GLY A 134 -10.32 6.72 9.21
C GLY A 134 -11.79 6.78 9.63
N ILE A 135 -12.55 5.69 9.48
CA ILE A 135 -13.96 5.61 9.87
C ILE A 135 -14.13 5.20 11.33
N HIS A 136 -13.22 4.36 11.83
CA HIS A 136 -13.29 3.80 13.19
C HIS A 136 -12.25 4.44 14.12
N ASP A 137 -12.54 4.36 15.41
CA ASP A 137 -11.73 5.01 16.43
C ASP A 137 -10.46 4.20 16.74
N SER A 138 -9.37 4.93 17.00
CA SER A 138 -8.11 4.39 17.50
C SER A 138 -7.73 5.12 18.79
N PHE A 139 -7.33 4.38 19.80
CA PHE A 139 -6.99 4.91 21.12
C PHE A 139 -5.50 4.68 21.37
N LEU A 140 -4.73 5.75 21.53
CA LEU A 140 -3.29 5.68 21.76
C LEU A 140 -2.95 5.95 23.23
N ASN A 141 -1.76 5.54 23.64
CA ASN A 141 -1.20 5.78 24.98
C ASN A 141 -2.13 5.28 26.09
N ILE A 142 -2.61 4.05 25.94
CA ILE A 142 -3.47 3.38 26.90
C ILE A 142 -2.61 2.45 27.75
N SER A 143 -2.74 2.53 29.07
CA SER A 143 -1.97 1.72 30.01
C SER A 143 -2.88 1.08 31.06
N GLY A 144 -2.64 -0.19 31.38
CA GLY A 144 -3.39 -0.95 32.38
C GLY A 144 -4.68 -1.59 31.85
N ILE A 145 -4.96 -2.81 32.31
CA ILE A 145 -6.02 -3.69 31.77
C ILE A 145 -7.41 -3.05 31.76
N LYS A 146 -7.77 -2.27 32.80
CA LYS A 146 -9.07 -1.58 32.88
C LYS A 146 -9.24 -0.54 31.77
N ASN A 147 -8.19 0.21 31.47
CA ASN A 147 -8.20 1.23 30.43
C ASN A 147 -8.19 0.58 29.04
N ILE A 148 -7.44 -0.52 28.87
CA ILE A 148 -7.44 -1.30 27.62
C ILE A 148 -8.84 -1.86 27.33
N ILE A 149 -9.51 -2.47 28.32
CA ILE A 149 -10.90 -2.93 28.19
C ILE A 149 -11.83 -1.78 27.79
N THR A 150 -11.64 -0.60 28.36
CA THR A 150 -12.44 0.59 28.03
C THR A 150 -12.22 1.03 26.58
N ALA A 151 -10.96 1.04 26.12
CA ALA A 151 -10.61 1.33 24.74
C ALA A 151 -11.15 0.27 23.76
N VAL A 152 -11.12 -1.02 24.12
CA VAL A 152 -11.73 -2.11 23.34
C VAL A 152 -13.23 -1.86 23.15
N LYS A 153 -13.96 -1.50 24.21
CA LYS A 153 -15.38 -1.12 24.11
C LYS A 153 -15.58 0.13 23.26
N GLY A 154 -14.65 1.09 23.32
CA GLY A 154 -14.61 2.25 22.42
C GLY A 154 -14.51 1.83 20.95
N CYS A 155 -13.62 0.89 20.61
CA CYS A 155 -13.52 0.35 19.25
C CYS A 155 -14.83 -0.33 18.82
N TYR A 156 -15.47 -1.12 19.68
CA TYR A 156 -16.78 -1.72 19.40
C TYR A 156 -17.88 -0.67 19.19
N ALA A 157 -17.90 0.39 20.01
CA ALA A 157 -18.86 1.49 19.85
C ALA A 157 -18.61 2.26 18.54
N SER A 158 -17.36 2.37 18.08
CA SER A 158 -17.01 3.14 16.87
C SER A 158 -17.62 2.60 15.57
N LEU A 159 -18.01 1.32 15.54
CA LEU A 159 -18.75 0.71 14.42
C LEU A 159 -20.13 1.33 14.22
N TRP A 160 -20.71 1.84 15.31
CA TRP A 160 -22.06 2.38 15.36
C TRP A 160 -22.06 3.91 15.32
N THR A 161 -20.94 4.52 14.90
CA THR A 161 -20.95 5.94 14.54
C THR A 161 -21.76 6.16 13.27
N GLU A 162 -22.35 7.33 13.13
CA GLU A 162 -23.11 7.70 11.94
C GLU A 162 -22.28 7.56 10.65
N ARG A 163 -20.99 7.93 10.71
CA ARG A 163 -20.06 7.78 9.60
C ARG A 163 -19.86 6.31 9.23
N ALA A 164 -19.68 5.42 10.21
CA ALA A 164 -19.46 4.01 9.96
C ALA A 164 -20.70 3.30 9.40
N VAL A 165 -21.87 3.56 9.98
CA VAL A 165 -23.15 3.01 9.50
C VAL A 165 -23.46 3.55 8.10
N GLY A 166 -23.35 4.86 7.89
CA GLY A 166 -23.60 5.47 6.58
C GLY A 166 -22.68 4.93 5.48
N TYR A 167 -21.41 4.68 5.79
CA TYR A 167 -20.48 4.04 4.86
C TYR A 167 -20.90 2.61 4.51
N ARG A 168 -21.26 1.79 5.51
CA ARG A 168 -21.75 0.42 5.30
C ARG A 168 -22.98 0.40 4.39
N ARG A 169 -23.97 1.26 4.66
CA ARG A 169 -25.17 1.41 3.82
C ARG A 169 -24.82 1.81 2.39
N LYS A 170 -23.93 2.78 2.20
CA LYS A 170 -23.49 3.23 0.87
C LYS A 170 -22.79 2.12 0.06
N MET A 171 -22.04 1.25 0.74
CA MET A 171 -21.32 0.14 0.12
C MET A 171 -22.19 -1.12 -0.01
N GLY A 172 -23.41 -1.14 0.55
CA GLY A 172 -24.27 -2.32 0.57
C GLY A 172 -23.69 -3.46 1.41
N ILE A 173 -22.99 -3.14 2.51
CA ILE A 173 -22.39 -4.11 3.43
C ILE A 173 -23.35 -4.32 4.61
N GLY A 174 -23.71 -5.58 4.91
CA GLY A 174 -24.51 -5.95 6.07
C GLY A 174 -23.82 -5.63 7.39
N ASP A 175 -24.59 -5.38 8.47
CA ASP A 175 -24.01 -5.03 9.76
C ASP A 175 -23.29 -6.22 10.41
N GLU A 176 -23.82 -7.42 10.18
CA GLU A 176 -23.30 -8.72 10.57
C GLU A 176 -22.04 -9.14 9.82
N GLU A 177 -21.79 -8.56 8.63
CA GLU A 177 -20.57 -8.82 7.84
C GLU A 177 -19.34 -8.12 8.45
N VAL A 178 -19.56 -7.08 9.25
CA VAL A 178 -18.52 -6.26 9.86
C VAL A 178 -18.29 -6.69 11.31
N LEU A 179 -17.66 -7.86 11.46
CA LEU A 179 -17.24 -8.33 12.78
C LEU A 179 -15.92 -7.63 13.18
N PRO A 180 -15.90 -6.89 14.30
CA PRO A 180 -14.72 -6.17 14.75
C PRO A 180 -13.77 -7.10 15.50
N ALA A 181 -12.58 -7.29 14.94
CA ALA A 181 -11.42 -7.56 15.73
C ALA A 181 -10.86 -6.24 16.30
N VAL A 182 -10.01 -6.34 17.32
CA VAL A 182 -9.31 -5.18 17.90
C VAL A 182 -7.82 -5.50 17.98
N VAL A 183 -7.01 -4.71 17.29
CA VAL A 183 -5.55 -4.76 17.36
C VAL A 183 -5.10 -4.07 18.66
N ILE A 184 -4.34 -4.78 19.48
CA ILE A 184 -3.65 -4.22 20.66
C ILE A 184 -2.16 -4.42 20.48
N MET A 185 -1.40 -3.32 20.43
CA MET A 185 0.04 -3.36 20.20
C MET A 185 0.78 -2.31 21.02
N GLU A 186 2.03 -2.59 21.35
CA GLU A 186 2.93 -1.63 22.00
C GLU A 186 2.98 -0.31 21.23
N LEU A 187 2.86 0.79 21.95
CA LEU A 187 2.99 2.11 21.36
C LEU A 187 4.46 2.43 21.13
N VAL A 188 4.84 2.58 19.87
CA VAL A 188 6.21 2.89 19.48
C VAL A 188 6.53 4.36 19.81
N GLU A 189 7.66 4.59 20.47
CA GLU A 189 8.19 5.94 20.63
C GLU A 189 8.50 6.55 19.24
N ALA A 190 7.89 7.69 18.95
CA ALA A 190 7.95 8.31 17.64
C ALA A 190 8.74 9.62 17.67
N GLN A 191 9.93 9.64 17.05
CA GLN A 191 10.58 10.89 16.68
C GLN A 191 9.91 11.49 15.45
N ALA A 192 9.57 10.63 14.50
CA ALA A 192 8.79 10.97 13.33
C ALA A 192 7.87 9.81 12.97
N SER A 193 6.81 10.12 12.24
CA SER A 193 5.89 9.11 11.71
C SER A 193 5.16 9.65 10.50
N GLY A 194 4.47 8.76 9.80
CA GLY A 194 3.68 9.18 8.67
C GLY A 194 3.13 8.03 7.85
N ILE A 195 2.82 8.37 6.60
CA ILE A 195 2.22 7.47 5.63
C ILE A 195 3.14 7.40 4.42
N ALA A 196 3.28 6.22 3.85
CA ALA A 196 3.96 6.05 2.58
C ALA A 196 3.15 5.16 1.63
N PHE A 197 3.10 5.55 0.36
CA PHE A 197 2.48 4.77 -0.70
C PHE A 197 3.56 4.20 -1.60
N SER A 198 3.42 2.93 -2.01
CA SER A 198 4.30 2.31 -3.00
C SER A 198 4.04 2.78 -4.44
N CYS A 199 3.21 3.81 -4.63
CA CYS A 199 2.88 4.52 -5.86
C CYS A 199 2.66 6.01 -5.55
N ASP A 200 2.44 6.84 -6.57
CA ASP A 200 1.83 8.15 -6.41
C ASP A 200 0.30 8.02 -6.56
N PRO A 201 -0.46 8.08 -5.44
CA PRO A 201 -1.92 7.92 -5.48
C PRO A 201 -2.64 9.08 -6.17
N HIS A 202 -1.97 10.22 -6.42
CA HIS A 202 -2.59 11.38 -7.05
C HIS A 202 -2.46 11.37 -8.57
N THR A 203 -1.32 10.93 -9.09
CA THR A 203 -1.07 10.89 -10.54
C THR A 203 -1.31 9.52 -11.15
N GLY A 204 -1.32 8.46 -10.35
CA GLY A 204 -1.37 7.08 -10.84
C GLY A 204 0.00 6.52 -11.24
N ARG A 205 1.08 7.26 -11.02
CA ARG A 205 2.45 6.81 -11.33
C ARG A 205 2.85 5.66 -10.39
N GLU A 206 3.03 4.47 -10.95
CA GLU A 206 3.44 3.27 -10.22
C GLU A 206 4.97 3.22 -9.98
N ASP A 207 5.75 4.05 -10.68
CA ASP A 207 7.21 4.17 -10.54
C ASP A 207 7.65 5.14 -9.43
N VAL A 208 6.72 5.66 -8.62
CA VAL A 208 7.01 6.67 -7.61
C VAL A 208 6.61 6.16 -6.24
N VAL A 209 7.53 6.09 -5.30
CA VAL A 209 7.17 5.93 -3.88
C VAL A 209 6.94 7.31 -3.29
N THR A 210 5.80 7.53 -2.65
CA THR A 210 5.50 8.82 -1.99
C THR A 210 5.49 8.63 -0.48
N VAL A 211 6.11 9.56 0.25
CA VAL A 211 6.22 9.53 1.71
C VAL A 211 5.78 10.87 2.27
N ASN A 212 4.80 10.85 3.17
CA ASN A 212 4.42 12.00 3.99
C ASN A 212 4.97 11.78 5.40
N ALA A 213 5.65 12.78 5.97
CA ALA A 213 6.28 12.67 7.29
C ALA A 213 6.02 13.91 8.17
N ASN A 214 5.73 13.67 9.45
CA ASN A 214 5.72 14.70 10.48
C ASN A 214 6.48 14.23 11.73
N PHE A 215 6.85 15.16 12.60
CA PHE A 215 7.42 14.85 13.90
C PHE A 215 6.35 14.26 14.85
N GLY A 216 6.79 13.43 15.80
CA GLY A 216 5.91 12.81 16.79
C GLY A 216 5.03 11.70 16.22
N LEU A 217 3.86 11.50 16.83
CA LEU A 217 2.89 10.44 16.51
C LEU A 217 2.10 10.72 15.22
N GLY A 218 1.69 9.64 14.56
CA GLY A 218 1.17 9.67 13.19
C GLY A 218 -0.24 10.23 13.03
N GLU A 219 -0.97 10.41 14.13
CA GLU A 219 -2.37 10.86 14.12
C GLU A 219 -2.57 12.14 13.32
N SER A 220 -1.66 13.12 13.48
CA SER A 220 -1.73 14.40 12.76
C SER A 220 -1.62 14.26 11.23
N VAL A 221 -0.83 13.28 10.76
CA VAL A 221 -0.65 13.01 9.32
C VAL A 221 -1.83 12.22 8.78
N VAL A 222 -2.26 11.19 9.52
CA VAL A 222 -3.38 10.32 9.14
C VAL A 222 -4.71 11.10 9.08
N ALA A 223 -4.92 12.02 10.02
CA ALA A 223 -6.11 12.88 10.05
C ALA A 223 -6.09 13.97 8.97
N GLY A 224 -4.95 14.20 8.29
CA GLY A 224 -4.79 15.30 7.33
C GLY A 224 -4.87 16.69 7.96
N SER A 225 -4.69 16.80 9.29
CA SER A 225 -4.84 18.05 10.03
C SER A 225 -3.59 18.94 9.98
N ILE A 226 -2.52 18.47 9.33
CA ILE A 226 -1.25 19.18 9.21
C ILE A 226 -0.71 19.12 7.79
N ASP A 227 0.22 20.02 7.48
CA ASP A 227 0.99 20.04 6.25
C ASP A 227 2.35 19.36 6.49
N PRO A 228 2.49 18.05 6.19
CA PRO A 228 3.71 17.28 6.44
C PRO A 228 4.77 17.53 5.37
N ASP A 229 6.00 17.09 5.63
CA ASP A 229 6.99 16.95 4.57
C ASP A 229 6.55 15.87 3.59
N LYS A 230 6.78 16.11 2.29
CA LYS A 230 6.47 15.15 1.22
C LYS A 230 7.74 14.82 0.45
N TYR A 231 8.05 13.53 0.41
CA TYR A 231 9.20 13.00 -0.31
C TYR A 231 8.73 12.09 -1.44
N TYR A 232 9.30 12.29 -2.61
CA TYR A 232 9.05 11.48 -3.78
C TYR A 232 10.33 10.71 -4.10
N LEU A 233 10.24 9.38 -4.21
CA LEU A 233 11.35 8.56 -4.67
C LEU A 233 11.01 7.94 -6.01
N TYR A 234 11.85 8.17 -7.01
CA TYR A 234 11.70 7.56 -8.33
C TYR A 234 12.30 6.16 -8.32
N ASN A 235 11.48 5.18 -8.66
CA ASN A 235 11.83 3.78 -8.77
C ASN A 235 12.18 3.43 -10.21
N SER A 236 13.47 3.40 -10.53
CA SER A 236 13.96 2.93 -11.82
C SER A 236 14.47 1.51 -11.68
N SER A 237 13.59 0.50 -11.81
CA SER A 237 13.98 -0.92 -11.74
C SER A 237 14.52 -1.35 -10.37
N TYR A 238 13.73 -1.09 -9.33
CA TYR A 238 14.09 -1.25 -7.90
C TYR A 238 15.26 -0.38 -7.44
N LEU A 239 15.74 0.54 -8.28
CA LEU A 239 16.73 1.53 -7.90
C LEU A 239 16.01 2.81 -7.48
N LEU A 240 15.94 3.06 -6.17
CA LEU A 240 15.29 4.24 -5.63
C LEU A 240 16.22 5.44 -5.64
N ARG A 241 15.75 6.53 -6.24
CA ARG A 241 16.43 7.83 -6.24
C ARG A 241 15.56 8.86 -5.54
N PRO A 242 16.09 9.64 -4.58
CA PRO A 242 15.41 10.83 -4.10
C PRO A 242 15.04 11.72 -5.28
N GLY A 243 13.76 12.07 -5.35
CA GLY A 243 13.19 12.95 -6.34
C GLY A 243 12.90 14.31 -5.72
N ARG A 244 11.65 14.74 -5.84
CA ARG A 244 11.19 16.00 -5.25
C ARG A 244 11.08 15.88 -3.73
N ILE A 245 11.57 16.91 -3.02
CA ILE A 245 11.34 17.10 -1.59
C ILE A 245 10.51 18.39 -1.43
N ILE A 246 9.41 18.29 -0.69
CA ILE A 246 8.56 19.44 -0.34
C ILE A 246 8.53 19.52 1.17
N ILE A 247 9.06 20.61 1.73
CA ILE A 247 9.04 20.85 3.18
C ILE A 247 7.70 21.47 3.55
N GLY A 248 6.94 20.78 4.39
CA GLY A 248 5.64 21.22 4.88
C GLY A 248 5.78 22.16 6.08
N ARG A 249 4.71 22.90 6.39
CA ARG A 249 4.71 23.83 7.53
C ARG A 249 4.83 23.16 8.90
N LYS A 250 4.37 21.92 9.08
CA LYS A 250 4.54 21.16 10.33
C LYS A 250 4.31 22.00 11.61
N GLU A 251 3.14 22.63 11.74
CA GLU A 251 2.86 23.61 12.80
C GLU A 251 2.84 23.04 14.23
N GLY A 252 3.11 21.75 14.38
CA GLY A 252 3.22 21.03 15.63
C GLY A 252 3.32 19.53 15.41
N ALA A 253 3.33 18.79 16.52
CA ALA A 253 3.41 17.34 16.56
C ALA A 253 2.42 16.79 17.58
N THR A 254 1.84 15.63 17.28
CA THR A 254 1.08 14.88 18.27
C THR A 254 2.05 14.14 19.19
N VAL A 255 1.91 14.33 20.50
CA VAL A 255 2.77 13.73 21.53
C VAL A 255 1.92 13.02 22.59
N LEU A 256 2.56 12.17 23.38
CA LEU A 256 1.92 11.51 24.51
C LEU A 256 1.47 12.54 25.56
N SER A 257 0.30 12.31 26.15
CA SER A 257 -0.15 13.02 27.34
C SER A 257 0.27 12.26 28.60
N GLU A 258 0.53 12.99 29.69
CA GLU A 258 0.92 12.40 30.99
C GLU A 258 -0.25 11.64 31.63
N ASP A 259 -1.49 12.11 31.41
CA ASP A 259 -2.72 11.50 31.96
C ASP A 259 -3.28 10.36 31.07
N GLY A 260 -2.53 9.89 30.08
CA GLY A 260 -2.99 8.96 29.05
C GLY A 260 -3.59 9.67 27.83
N GLY A 261 -3.66 8.97 26.70
CA GLY A 261 -4.04 9.57 25.41
C GLY A 261 -2.94 10.47 24.82
N THR A 262 -3.32 11.31 23.85
CA THR A 262 -2.39 12.17 23.10
C THR A 262 -2.82 13.62 23.13
N LYS A 263 -1.86 14.52 22.89
CA LYS A 263 -2.10 15.96 22.78
C LYS A 263 -1.31 16.55 21.62
N PHE A 264 -1.86 17.55 20.97
CA PHE A 264 -1.17 18.29 19.92
C PHE A 264 -0.32 19.40 20.55
N LYS A 265 0.99 19.39 20.28
CA LYS A 265 1.94 20.41 20.74
C LYS A 265 2.40 21.23 19.56
N THR A 266 2.01 22.50 19.53
CA THR A 266 2.48 23.47 18.54
C THR A 266 3.97 23.74 18.71
N SER A 267 4.69 23.92 17.60
CA SER A 267 6.12 24.25 17.63
C SER A 267 6.53 25.08 16.42
N GLU A 268 7.03 26.29 16.65
CA GLU A 268 7.53 27.15 15.56
C GLU A 268 8.88 26.68 15.00
N ASP A 269 9.71 26.04 15.83
CA ASP A 269 11.06 25.57 15.49
C ASP A 269 11.10 24.42 14.46
N THR A 270 9.95 23.81 14.16
CA THR A 270 9.84 22.65 13.27
C THR A 270 9.49 23.02 11.83
N ARG A 271 9.03 24.26 11.57
CA ARG A 271 8.53 24.72 10.26
C ARG A 271 9.51 24.53 9.10
N GLN A 272 10.80 24.74 9.33
CA GLN A 272 11.84 24.68 8.30
C GLN A 272 12.73 23.43 8.39
N LYS A 273 12.53 22.59 9.41
CA LYS A 273 13.35 21.39 9.61
C LYS A 273 12.78 20.25 8.78
N GLN A 274 13.62 19.62 7.98
CA GLN A 274 13.26 18.38 7.29
C GLN A 274 13.14 17.25 8.32
N VAL A 275 12.07 16.45 8.23
CA VAL A 275 11.77 15.41 9.23
C VAL A 275 12.70 14.20 9.09
N LEU A 276 12.99 13.77 7.87
CA LEU A 276 13.83 12.60 7.59
C LEU A 276 15.07 13.01 6.79
N THR A 277 16.22 12.43 7.09
CA THR A 277 17.41 12.56 6.25
C THR A 277 17.21 11.84 4.91
N GLU A 278 17.97 12.22 3.88
CA GLU A 278 17.90 11.54 2.58
C GLU A 278 18.18 10.03 2.67
N GLU A 279 19.13 9.62 3.51
CA GLU A 279 19.41 8.20 3.78
C GLU A 279 18.18 7.49 4.34
N ASN A 280 17.50 8.10 5.31
CA ASN A 280 16.29 7.54 5.91
C ASN A 280 15.12 7.51 4.92
N ILE A 281 15.00 8.50 4.04
CA ILE A 281 13.99 8.53 2.97
C ILE A 281 14.19 7.33 2.03
N VAL A 282 15.42 7.09 1.57
CA VAL A 282 15.75 5.96 0.69
C VAL A 282 15.56 4.62 1.40
N LYS A 283 16.02 4.50 2.66
CA LYS A 283 15.83 3.30 3.48
C LYS A 283 14.35 2.95 3.64
N LEU A 284 13.52 3.94 3.96
CA LEU A 284 12.07 3.75 4.05
C LEU A 284 11.48 3.37 2.70
N GLY A 285 11.86 4.03 1.60
CA GLY A 285 11.35 3.70 0.27
C GLY A 285 11.57 2.23 -0.10
N TYR A 286 12.75 1.66 0.20
CA TYR A 286 13.01 0.24 -0.01
C TYR A 286 12.13 -0.66 0.87
N LEU A 287 11.88 -0.25 2.12
CA LEU A 287 10.98 -0.96 3.01
C LEU A 287 9.56 -1.00 2.42
N ILE A 288 9.08 0.12 1.86
CA ILE A 288 7.77 0.22 1.21
C ILE A 288 7.68 -0.67 -0.04
N LEU A 289 8.71 -0.70 -0.88
CA LEU A 289 8.76 -1.62 -2.02
C LEU A 289 8.72 -3.09 -1.58
N ARG A 290 9.39 -3.44 -0.49
CA ARG A 290 9.31 -4.79 0.07
C ARG A 290 7.92 -5.12 0.58
N VAL A 291 7.21 -4.16 1.21
CA VAL A 291 5.81 -4.35 1.62
C VAL A 291 4.91 -4.56 0.40
N TYR A 292 5.13 -3.80 -0.68
CA TYR A 292 4.44 -3.99 -1.96
C TYR A 292 4.64 -5.39 -2.53
N ASP A 293 5.86 -5.91 -2.52
CA ASP A 293 6.16 -7.26 -2.98
C ASP A 293 5.52 -8.33 -2.07
N ALA A 294 5.69 -8.19 -0.75
CA ALA A 294 5.26 -9.20 0.22
C ALA A 294 3.75 -9.24 0.45
N LEU A 295 3.11 -8.09 0.62
CA LEU A 295 1.68 -8.01 0.87
C LEU A 295 0.86 -7.93 -0.42
N GLY A 296 1.33 -7.11 -1.37
CA GLY A 296 0.67 -6.83 -2.64
C GLY A 296 1.06 -7.76 -3.79
N GLN A 297 1.97 -8.71 -3.57
CA GLN A 297 2.45 -9.67 -4.57
C GLN A 297 2.98 -8.99 -5.84
N SER A 298 3.61 -7.83 -5.66
CA SER A 298 4.13 -6.98 -6.76
C SER A 298 3.06 -6.61 -7.80
N GLN A 299 1.79 -6.51 -7.38
CA GLN A 299 0.64 -6.18 -8.22
C GLN A 299 -0.28 -5.14 -7.59
N VAL A 300 -0.47 -5.21 -6.28
CA VAL A 300 -1.37 -4.31 -5.56
C VAL A 300 -0.54 -3.35 -4.73
N HIS A 301 -0.53 -2.07 -5.11
CA HIS A 301 0.18 -1.04 -4.36
C HIS A 301 -0.32 -0.94 -2.92
N GLN A 302 0.56 -0.51 -2.02
CA GLN A 302 0.31 -0.51 -0.59
C GLN A 302 0.39 0.91 -0.03
N ASP A 303 -0.53 1.21 0.86
CA ASP A 303 -0.56 2.36 1.77
C ASP A 303 -0.08 1.87 3.14
N VAL A 304 1.02 2.44 3.64
CA VAL A 304 1.76 1.95 4.80
C VAL A 304 1.93 3.06 5.83
N GLU A 305 1.48 2.80 7.06
CA GLU A 305 1.77 3.67 8.19
C GLU A 305 3.06 3.20 8.87
N TRP A 306 3.94 4.15 9.17
CA TRP A 306 5.26 3.89 9.72
C TRP A 306 5.61 4.86 10.85
N VAL A 307 6.47 4.40 11.75
CA VAL A 307 7.06 5.17 12.84
C VAL A 307 8.58 5.07 12.77
N PHE A 308 9.27 6.19 12.89
CA PHE A 308 10.71 6.27 13.05
C PHE A 308 11.03 6.62 14.50
N ASN A 309 11.72 5.70 15.19
CA ASN A 309 12.06 5.86 16.61
C ASN A 309 13.41 6.55 16.85
N GLY A 310 14.04 7.10 15.81
CA GLY A 310 15.40 7.68 15.86
C GLY A 310 16.51 6.73 15.40
N HIS A 311 16.23 5.42 15.35
CA HIS A 311 17.19 4.41 14.92
C HIS A 311 16.70 3.65 13.69
N ASP A 312 15.46 3.18 13.70
CA ASP A 312 14.88 2.44 12.59
C ASP A 312 13.38 2.68 12.42
N PHE A 313 12.85 2.18 11.31
CA PHE A 313 11.44 2.21 10.98
C PHE A 313 10.72 0.99 11.56
N VAL A 314 9.54 1.23 12.13
CA VAL A 314 8.58 0.24 12.57
C VAL A 314 7.30 0.44 11.75
N LEU A 315 6.78 -0.62 11.15
CA LEU A 315 5.54 -0.58 10.39
C LEU A 315 4.37 -0.85 11.34
N VAL A 316 3.39 0.06 11.36
CA VAL A 316 2.26 -0.02 12.30
C VAL A 316 0.93 -0.31 11.59
N GLN A 317 0.91 -0.25 10.26
CA GLN A 317 -0.19 -0.68 9.41
C GLN A 317 0.28 -0.82 7.97
N ALA A 318 -0.33 -1.72 7.21
CA ALA A 318 -0.23 -1.74 5.75
C ALA A 318 -1.55 -2.22 5.16
N ARG A 319 -1.97 -1.62 4.04
CA ARG A 319 -3.22 -1.96 3.36
C ARG A 319 -3.13 -1.70 1.85
N PRO A 320 -3.98 -2.35 1.04
CA PRO A 320 -4.06 -2.07 -0.39
C PRO A 320 -4.46 -0.63 -0.72
N VAL A 321 -3.84 -0.04 -1.74
CA VAL A 321 -4.35 1.16 -2.43
C VAL A 321 -5.52 0.75 -3.31
N THR A 322 -6.73 1.14 -2.93
CA THR A 322 -7.98 0.71 -3.59
C THR A 322 -8.37 1.58 -4.78
N VAL A 323 -7.90 2.83 -4.83
CA VAL A 323 -8.17 3.78 -5.92
C VAL A 323 -6.85 4.34 -6.41
N LEU A 324 -6.52 4.05 -7.67
CA LEU A 324 -5.36 4.59 -8.35
C LEU A 324 -5.83 5.23 -9.68
N PRO A 325 -5.52 6.51 -9.94
CA PRO A 325 -5.81 7.12 -11.23
C PRO A 325 -5.17 6.33 -12.37
N ARG A 326 -5.87 6.22 -13.49
CA ARG A 326 -5.32 5.57 -14.68
C ARG A 326 -4.20 6.44 -15.25
N TYR A 327 -2.99 5.87 -15.34
CA TYR A 327 -1.83 6.52 -15.94
C TYR A 327 -1.50 5.91 -17.31
N THR A 328 -1.65 6.70 -18.39
CA THR A 328 -1.45 6.22 -19.77
C THR A 328 -0.96 7.34 -20.69
N CYS A 329 -0.73 7.04 -21.97
CA CYS A 329 -0.35 8.04 -22.97
C CYS A 329 -1.49 9.06 -23.23
N PRO A 330 -1.19 10.37 -23.36
CA PRO A 330 -2.22 11.40 -23.51
C PRO A 330 -3.19 11.20 -24.68
N GLY A 331 -2.74 10.60 -25.79
CA GLY A 331 -3.59 10.40 -26.98
C GLY A 331 -4.61 9.28 -26.88
N ILE A 332 -4.50 8.42 -25.86
CA ILE A 332 -5.43 7.30 -25.60
C ILE A 332 -6.06 7.38 -24.20
N LYS A 333 -5.97 8.54 -23.56
CA LYS A 333 -6.46 8.76 -22.18
C LYS A 333 -7.98 8.50 -22.04
N ASP A 334 -8.74 8.73 -23.11
CA ASP A 334 -10.20 8.58 -23.15
C ASP A 334 -10.63 7.20 -23.69
N GLN A 335 -9.67 6.30 -23.95
CA GLN A 335 -9.91 4.94 -24.44
C GLN A 335 -9.58 3.92 -23.35
N PRO A 336 -10.22 2.72 -23.34
CA PRO A 336 -9.90 1.68 -22.38
C PRO A 336 -8.46 1.15 -22.56
N ASP A 337 -7.87 0.59 -21.50
CA ASP A 337 -6.61 -0.13 -21.63
C ASP A 337 -6.83 -1.47 -22.34
N ILE A 338 -5.91 -1.80 -23.23
CA ILE A 338 -5.87 -3.09 -23.92
C ILE A 338 -4.68 -3.86 -23.37
N TRP A 339 -4.95 -4.86 -22.53
CA TRP A 339 -3.92 -5.76 -21.99
C TRP A 339 -3.94 -7.07 -22.77
N SER A 340 -2.82 -7.45 -23.38
CA SER A 340 -2.70 -8.67 -24.18
C SER A 340 -1.49 -9.50 -23.74
N ASN A 341 -1.65 -10.81 -23.68
CA ASN A 341 -0.52 -11.73 -23.51
C ASN A 341 0.23 -11.98 -24.84
N SER A 342 -0.29 -11.48 -25.97
CA SER A 342 0.32 -11.42 -27.31
C SER A 342 1.25 -12.61 -27.60
N ASN A 343 2.50 -12.37 -28.01
CA ASN A 343 3.54 -13.38 -28.16
C ASN A 343 4.24 -13.75 -26.83
N ILE A 344 3.97 -13.01 -25.73
CA ILE A 344 4.53 -13.34 -24.41
C ILE A 344 4.03 -14.71 -23.95
N LYS A 345 2.80 -15.07 -24.29
CA LYS A 345 2.24 -16.40 -23.98
C LYS A 345 3.04 -17.55 -24.60
N ASP A 346 3.76 -17.33 -25.69
CA ASP A 346 4.59 -18.36 -26.33
C ASP A 346 5.96 -18.49 -25.66
N THR A 347 6.45 -17.40 -25.04
CA THR A 347 7.75 -17.36 -24.34
C THR A 347 7.61 -17.73 -22.87
N VAL A 348 6.50 -17.35 -22.23
CA VAL A 348 6.17 -17.60 -20.82
C VAL A 348 4.75 -18.17 -20.73
N PRO A 349 4.51 -19.42 -21.19
CA PRO A 349 3.18 -20.02 -21.27
C PRO A 349 2.61 -20.44 -19.91
N MET A 350 3.40 -20.38 -18.85
CA MET A 350 3.02 -20.82 -17.50
C MET A 350 2.99 -19.65 -16.53
N VAL A 351 2.51 -19.91 -15.31
CA VAL A 351 2.62 -18.96 -14.21
C VAL A 351 4.09 -18.73 -13.89
N ALA A 352 4.50 -17.46 -13.84
CA ALA A 352 5.87 -17.08 -13.49
C ALA A 352 6.13 -17.30 -11.99
N SER A 353 7.31 -17.81 -11.66
CA SER A 353 7.74 -17.94 -10.26
C SER A 353 7.92 -16.57 -9.61
N THR A 354 7.82 -16.46 -8.28
CA THR A 354 8.04 -15.20 -7.56
C THR A 354 9.39 -14.56 -7.88
N LEU A 355 10.44 -15.38 -8.07
CA LEU A 355 11.75 -14.88 -8.50
C LEU A 355 11.70 -14.31 -9.92
N SER A 356 10.95 -14.91 -10.84
CA SER A 356 10.76 -14.36 -12.18
C SER A 356 9.97 -13.05 -12.15
N LEU A 357 9.01 -12.92 -11.22
CA LEU A 357 8.21 -11.71 -11.05
C LEU A 357 9.03 -10.51 -10.58
N SER A 358 10.08 -10.71 -9.79
CA SER A 358 10.96 -9.61 -9.37
C SER A 358 11.78 -8.99 -10.51
N PHE A 359 11.77 -9.61 -11.71
CA PHE A 359 12.36 -9.07 -12.94
C PHE A 359 11.33 -8.48 -13.91
N ASN A 360 10.08 -8.24 -13.48
CA ASN A 360 9.04 -7.62 -14.32
C ASN A 360 9.42 -6.23 -14.87
N TRP A 361 10.39 -5.56 -14.27
CA TRP A 361 10.95 -4.30 -14.72
C TRP A 361 11.82 -4.43 -15.99
N VAL A 362 12.37 -5.61 -16.28
CA VAL A 362 13.27 -5.81 -17.44
C VAL A 362 12.54 -5.55 -18.76
N PRO A 363 11.35 -6.13 -19.03
CA PRO A 363 10.59 -5.77 -20.23
C PRO A 363 10.28 -4.27 -20.33
N ASN A 364 9.92 -3.61 -19.22
CA ASN A 364 9.67 -2.16 -19.18
C ASN A 364 10.90 -1.37 -19.60
N LEU A 365 12.07 -1.74 -19.06
CA LEU A 365 13.34 -1.11 -19.41
C LEU A 365 13.64 -1.30 -20.90
N VAL A 366 13.50 -2.52 -21.43
CA VAL A 366 13.76 -2.84 -22.84
C VAL A 366 12.87 -2.02 -23.77
N LEU A 367 11.55 -2.00 -23.50
CA LEU A 367 10.59 -1.26 -24.31
C LEU A 367 10.85 0.25 -24.24
N THR A 368 11.09 0.80 -23.07
CA THR A 368 11.38 2.23 -22.90
C THR A 368 12.69 2.62 -23.57
N SER A 369 13.73 1.80 -23.43
CA SER A 369 15.07 2.06 -24.00
C SER A 369 15.02 2.12 -25.53
N PHE A 370 14.22 1.26 -26.17
CA PHE A 370 14.03 1.27 -27.62
C PHE A 370 13.59 2.65 -28.13
N PHE A 371 12.61 3.27 -27.48
CA PHE A 371 12.11 4.59 -27.86
C PHE A 371 13.12 5.70 -27.53
N SER A 372 13.77 5.63 -26.36
CA SER A 372 14.74 6.63 -25.91
C SER A 372 15.97 6.71 -26.81
N GLU A 373 16.51 5.58 -27.27
CA GLU A 373 17.69 5.51 -28.16
C GLU A 373 17.48 6.24 -29.50
N ILE A 374 16.24 6.29 -29.99
CA ILE A 374 15.88 7.00 -31.23
C ILE A 374 15.43 8.45 -30.98
N GLY A 375 15.54 8.91 -29.74
CA GLY A 375 15.20 10.27 -29.29
C GLY A 375 13.70 10.50 -29.13
N TYR A 376 12.93 9.44 -28.86
CA TYR A 376 11.52 9.56 -28.49
C TYR A 376 11.34 9.53 -26.97
N GLN A 377 10.61 10.52 -26.46
CA GLN A 377 10.34 10.63 -25.04
C GLN A 377 9.07 9.86 -24.71
N VAL A 378 9.23 8.70 -24.09
CA VAL A 378 8.13 7.95 -23.48
C VAL A 378 7.64 8.72 -22.25
N PRO A 379 6.32 8.75 -21.98
CA PRO A 379 5.83 9.25 -20.70
C PRO A 379 6.55 8.56 -19.54
N GLU A 380 7.13 9.35 -18.64
CA GLU A 380 7.88 8.84 -17.50
C GLU A 380 6.98 7.96 -16.63
N GLY A 381 7.49 6.82 -16.15
CA GLY A 381 6.72 5.93 -15.27
C GLY A 381 5.64 5.09 -15.95
N LEU A 382 5.54 5.14 -17.29
CA LEU A 382 4.59 4.29 -18.01
C LEU A 382 4.96 2.82 -17.86
N ASN A 383 4.02 2.04 -17.32
CA ASN A 383 4.18 0.60 -17.13
C ASN A 383 3.62 -0.17 -18.33
N PHE A 384 4.46 -0.97 -18.98
CA PHE A 384 4.10 -1.83 -20.10
C PHE A 384 3.69 -3.22 -19.66
N ILE A 385 4.21 -3.75 -18.55
CA ILE A 385 3.90 -5.11 -18.11
C ILE A 385 3.09 -5.09 -16.83
N LYS A 386 1.97 -5.81 -16.86
CA LYS A 386 1.17 -6.11 -15.68
C LYS A 386 1.02 -7.62 -15.53
N MET A 387 0.98 -8.08 -14.29
CA MET A 387 0.71 -9.48 -13.98
C MET A 387 -0.79 -9.67 -13.75
N TYR A 388 -1.33 -10.75 -14.27
CA TYR A 388 -2.69 -11.19 -13.98
C TYR A 388 -2.66 -12.70 -13.72
N GLN A 389 -3.04 -13.10 -12.50
CA GLN A 389 -2.98 -14.49 -12.05
C GLN A 389 -1.62 -15.15 -12.32
N GLY A 390 -0.54 -14.40 -12.09
CA GLY A 390 0.83 -14.86 -12.27
C GLY A 390 1.29 -14.97 -13.73
N ARG A 391 0.53 -14.44 -14.70
CA ARG A 391 0.90 -14.38 -16.12
C ARG A 391 1.13 -12.93 -16.58
N PRO A 392 2.20 -12.63 -17.33
CA PRO A 392 2.48 -11.29 -17.82
C PRO A 392 1.56 -10.90 -18.97
N TYR A 393 1.09 -9.66 -18.95
CA TYR A 393 0.32 -9.02 -20.01
C TYR A 393 1.01 -7.70 -20.39
N LEU A 394 1.09 -7.44 -21.68
CA LEU A 394 1.59 -6.20 -22.25
C LEU A 394 0.44 -5.20 -22.38
N ASN A 395 0.68 -3.95 -22.00
CA ASN A 395 -0.18 -2.81 -22.27
C ASN A 395 -0.13 -2.50 -23.77
N MET A 396 -0.92 -3.26 -24.54
CA MET A 396 -0.95 -3.19 -25.99
C MET A 396 -1.45 -1.84 -26.48
N GLY A 397 -2.41 -1.22 -25.78
CA GLY A 397 -2.91 0.10 -26.15
C GLY A 397 -1.82 1.17 -26.09
N ALA A 398 -1.07 1.21 -24.99
CA ALA A 398 0.06 2.11 -24.85
C ALA A 398 1.18 1.79 -25.86
N PHE A 399 1.47 0.51 -26.10
CA PHE A 399 2.50 0.11 -27.06
C PHE A 399 2.13 0.48 -28.50
N GLN A 400 0.89 0.22 -28.94
CA GLN A 400 0.33 0.67 -30.22
C GLN A 400 0.45 2.20 -30.36
N TRP A 401 0.05 2.95 -29.34
CA TRP A 401 0.13 4.41 -29.36
C TRP A 401 1.58 4.89 -29.52
N LEU A 402 2.52 4.33 -28.77
CA LEU A 402 3.92 4.74 -28.82
C LEU A 402 4.58 4.37 -30.15
N CYS A 403 4.31 3.19 -30.71
CA CYS A 403 4.77 2.83 -32.05
C CYS A 403 4.20 3.78 -33.11
N TYR A 404 2.92 4.14 -33.01
CA TYR A 404 2.30 5.09 -33.92
C TYR A 404 2.86 6.51 -33.77
N ASP A 405 2.97 7.06 -32.56
CA ASP A 405 3.43 8.45 -32.37
C ASP A 405 4.95 8.57 -32.59
N CYS A 406 5.72 7.52 -32.28
CA CYS A 406 7.17 7.52 -32.50
C CYS A 406 7.54 7.40 -33.97
N ILE A 407 7.00 6.38 -34.66
CA ILE A 407 7.47 5.99 -35.99
C ILE A 407 6.37 5.86 -37.05
N GLY A 408 5.11 6.10 -36.68
CA GLY A 408 3.99 6.06 -37.62
C GLY A 408 3.48 4.67 -37.92
N PHE A 409 3.90 3.66 -37.16
CA PHE A 409 3.45 2.28 -37.34
C PHE A 409 2.02 2.15 -36.84
N LYS A 410 1.09 1.77 -37.73
CA LYS A 410 -0.34 1.73 -37.39
C LYS A 410 -0.67 0.56 -36.47
N PRO A 411 -1.72 0.65 -35.62
CA PRO A 411 -2.15 -0.43 -34.75
C PRO A 411 -2.31 -1.77 -35.47
N ALA A 412 -3.01 -1.78 -36.63
CA ALA A 412 -3.16 -2.97 -37.47
C ALA A 412 -1.81 -3.58 -37.94
N GLU A 413 -0.84 -2.73 -38.33
CA GLU A 413 0.48 -3.17 -38.78
C GLU A 413 1.29 -3.76 -37.62
N LEU A 414 1.20 -3.15 -36.44
CA LEU A 414 1.82 -3.66 -35.23
C LEU A 414 1.22 -5.01 -34.83
N ASN A 415 -0.11 -5.11 -34.78
CA ASN A 415 -0.80 -6.35 -34.47
C ASN A 415 -0.36 -7.46 -35.42
N ALA A 416 -0.35 -7.22 -36.73
CA ALA A 416 0.13 -8.21 -37.72
C ALA A 416 1.56 -8.71 -37.43
N SER A 417 2.43 -7.87 -36.88
CA SER A 417 3.81 -8.24 -36.53
C SER A 417 3.96 -9.07 -35.24
N ILE A 418 2.95 -9.08 -34.37
CA ILE A 418 2.99 -9.73 -33.05
C ILE A 418 1.96 -10.85 -32.87
N GLY A 419 1.14 -11.14 -33.90
CA GLY A 419 0.19 -12.27 -33.90
C GLY A 419 -1.24 -11.93 -34.32
N GLY A 420 -1.57 -10.65 -34.54
CA GLY A 420 -2.68 -10.19 -35.39
C GLY A 420 -4.08 -10.24 -34.80
N HIS A 421 -4.24 -10.44 -33.49
CA HIS A 421 -5.56 -10.71 -32.86
C HIS A 421 -5.96 -9.68 -31.80
N GLU A 422 -5.11 -8.70 -31.54
CA GLU A 422 -5.33 -7.68 -30.52
C GLU A 422 -6.33 -6.61 -30.99
N PRO A 423 -7.18 -6.07 -30.09
CA PRO A 423 -7.96 -4.88 -30.40
C PRO A 423 -7.06 -3.70 -30.80
N GLU A 424 -7.58 -2.83 -31.66
CA GLU A 424 -6.87 -1.62 -32.11
C GLU A 424 -7.32 -0.39 -31.32
N ILE A 425 -6.36 0.43 -30.89
CA ILE A 425 -6.66 1.79 -30.43
C ILE A 425 -7.20 2.64 -31.59
N LYS A 426 -8.05 3.61 -31.24
CA LYS A 426 -8.45 4.67 -32.16
C LYS A 426 -7.38 5.75 -32.20
N ILE A 427 -7.09 6.25 -33.39
CA ILE A 427 -6.14 7.34 -33.59
C ILE A 427 -6.93 8.56 -34.03
N ASP A 428 -7.25 9.42 -33.06
CA ASP A 428 -8.04 10.64 -33.27
C ASP A 428 -7.15 11.88 -33.38
N GLU A 429 -5.96 11.73 -33.97
CA GLU A 429 -4.97 12.82 -34.09
C GLU A 429 -4.82 13.32 -35.54
N LYS A 430 -4.97 14.63 -35.72
CA LYS A 430 -4.59 15.30 -36.97
C LYS A 430 -3.08 15.42 -37.06
N ILE A 431 -2.45 14.61 -37.92
CA ILE A 431 -1.00 14.59 -38.09
C ILE A 431 -0.53 15.87 -38.80
N SER A 432 0.33 16.65 -38.15
CA SER A 432 1.01 17.79 -38.80
C SER A 432 2.17 17.31 -39.68
N LEU A 433 2.55 18.12 -40.67
CA LEU A 433 3.70 17.83 -41.54
C LEU A 433 5.00 17.66 -40.73
N SER A 434 5.18 18.47 -39.68
CA SER A 434 6.34 18.38 -38.78
C SER A 434 6.40 17.04 -38.04
N LYS A 435 5.27 16.53 -37.55
CA LYS A 435 5.21 15.20 -36.92
C LYS A 435 5.54 14.08 -37.93
N THR A 436 5.01 14.15 -39.15
CA THR A 436 5.34 13.16 -40.20
C THR A 436 6.82 13.13 -40.53
N ILE A 437 7.46 14.30 -40.66
CA ILE A 437 8.90 14.39 -40.90
C ILE A 437 9.68 13.80 -39.71
N ALA A 438 9.31 14.16 -38.48
CA ALA A 438 9.95 13.62 -37.28
C ALA A 438 9.87 12.08 -37.20
N LYS A 439 8.71 11.48 -37.51
CA LYS A 439 8.51 10.02 -37.57
C LYS A 439 9.46 9.37 -38.60
N LYS A 440 9.58 9.94 -39.80
CA LYS A 440 10.51 9.46 -40.84
C LYS A 440 11.98 9.53 -40.42
N ILE A 441 12.38 10.62 -39.76
CA ILE A 441 13.75 10.77 -39.22
C ILE A 441 14.04 9.67 -38.20
N ARG A 442 13.10 9.37 -37.28
CA ARG A 442 13.26 8.29 -36.29
C ARG A 442 13.34 6.91 -36.96
N MET A 443 12.55 6.65 -38.00
CA MET A 443 12.67 5.41 -38.78
C MET A 443 14.06 5.22 -39.39
N LEU A 444 14.67 6.28 -39.94
CA LEU A 444 16.05 6.22 -40.44
C LEU A 444 17.06 5.93 -39.32
N LYS A 445 16.85 6.49 -38.12
CA LYS A 445 17.68 6.17 -36.94
C LYS A 445 17.57 4.70 -36.54
N ILE A 446 16.37 4.11 -36.54
CA ILE A 446 16.18 2.66 -36.27
C ILE A 446 17.02 1.83 -37.25
N MET A 447 16.96 2.10 -38.55
CA MET A 447 17.72 1.36 -39.56
C MET A 447 19.23 1.46 -39.31
N ARG A 448 19.71 2.66 -38.95
CA ARG A 448 21.13 2.90 -38.62
C ARG A 448 21.57 2.13 -37.38
N GLU A 449 20.84 2.24 -36.28
CA GLU A 449 21.20 1.56 -35.02
C GLU A 449 21.09 0.04 -35.15
N THR A 450 20.10 -0.48 -35.88
CA THR A 450 19.99 -1.92 -36.20
C THR A 450 21.20 -2.41 -36.98
N THR A 451 21.64 -1.65 -37.99
CA THR A 451 22.84 -1.99 -38.78
C THR A 451 24.10 -2.00 -37.92
N LYS A 452 24.25 -1.01 -37.04
CA LYS A 452 25.36 -0.89 -36.10
C LYS A 452 25.37 -2.03 -35.07
N ALA A 453 24.21 -2.37 -34.50
CA ALA A 453 24.04 -3.48 -33.57
C ALA A 453 24.40 -4.82 -34.24
N LYS A 454 23.94 -5.05 -35.48
CA LYS A 454 24.31 -6.23 -36.27
C LYS A 454 25.82 -6.34 -36.45
N LYS A 455 26.49 -5.23 -36.82
CA LYS A 455 27.96 -5.19 -36.96
C LYS A 455 28.69 -5.50 -35.64
N ASN A 456 28.18 -4.98 -34.53
CA ASN A 456 28.81 -5.10 -33.21
C ASN A 456 28.41 -6.37 -32.43
N SER A 457 27.44 -7.13 -32.91
CA SER A 457 26.90 -8.33 -32.24
C SER A 457 27.98 -9.34 -31.83
N LYS A 458 29.01 -9.53 -32.69
CA LYS A 458 30.14 -10.43 -32.42
C LYS A 458 30.97 -10.05 -31.19
N ILE A 459 30.92 -8.78 -30.76
CA ILE A 459 31.63 -8.26 -29.58
C ILE A 459 30.69 -8.20 -28.38
N LEU A 460 29.44 -7.76 -28.60
CA LEU A 460 28.46 -7.55 -27.53
C LEU A 460 28.06 -8.87 -26.83
N PHE A 461 27.77 -9.93 -27.59
CA PHE A 461 27.32 -11.19 -27.01
C PHE A 461 28.38 -11.87 -26.13
N PRO A 462 29.66 -11.99 -26.55
CA PRO A 462 30.71 -12.52 -25.67
C PRO A 462 30.88 -11.69 -24.39
N ARG A 463 30.89 -10.36 -24.49
CA ARG A 463 31.03 -9.46 -23.34
C ARG A 463 29.92 -9.66 -22.31
N TRP A 464 28.67 -9.75 -22.76
CA TRP A 464 27.54 -10.01 -21.86
C TRP A 464 27.62 -11.39 -21.21
N ARG A 465 28.03 -12.42 -21.96
CA ARG A 465 28.24 -13.77 -21.39
C ARG A 465 29.33 -13.76 -20.33
N GLU A 466 30.42 -13.03 -20.55
CA GLU A 466 31.51 -12.92 -19.59
C GLU A 466 31.05 -12.19 -18.32
N GLN A 467 30.37 -11.05 -18.46
CA GLN A 467 29.79 -10.33 -17.31
C GLN A 467 28.82 -11.21 -16.51
N ALA A 468 27.95 -11.95 -17.19
CA ALA A 468 27.03 -12.89 -16.54
C ALA A 468 27.80 -13.99 -15.78
N LYS A 469 28.84 -14.58 -16.37
CA LYS A 469 29.70 -15.57 -15.70
C LYS A 469 30.37 -14.99 -14.46
N THR A 470 30.92 -13.78 -14.54
CA THR A 470 31.55 -13.11 -13.39
C THR A 470 30.55 -12.83 -12.27
N LEU A 471 29.30 -12.47 -12.60
CA LEU A 471 28.25 -12.26 -11.61
C LEU A 471 27.84 -13.56 -10.92
N LEU A 472 27.69 -14.64 -11.69
CA LEU A 472 27.31 -15.97 -11.19
C LEU A 472 28.41 -16.64 -10.37
N SER A 473 29.68 -16.28 -10.58
CA SER A 473 30.81 -16.82 -9.81
C SER A 473 31.02 -16.16 -8.45
N ARG A 474 30.26 -15.11 -8.10
CA ARG A 474 30.35 -14.46 -6.78
C ARG A 474 29.58 -15.27 -5.74
N ASP A 475 30.14 -15.35 -4.53
CA ASP A 475 29.42 -15.90 -3.38
C ASP A 475 28.42 -14.85 -2.86
N HIS A 476 27.13 -15.12 -3.08
CA HIS A 476 26.03 -14.25 -2.66
C HIS A 476 25.43 -14.66 -1.30
N THR A 477 25.96 -15.68 -0.64
CA THR A 477 25.39 -16.21 0.62
C THR A 477 25.63 -15.33 1.84
N LYS A 478 26.53 -14.34 1.75
CA LYS A 478 26.92 -13.44 2.84
C LYS A 478 26.37 -12.02 2.72
N PHE A 479 25.40 -11.78 1.83
CA PHE A 479 24.82 -10.45 1.64
C PHE A 479 23.92 -10.08 2.81
N SER A 480 24.38 -9.18 3.69
CA SER A 480 23.51 -8.65 4.75
C SER A 480 22.48 -7.67 4.19
N GLN A 481 21.44 -7.39 4.97
CA GLN A 481 20.45 -6.37 4.61
C GLN A 481 21.10 -4.97 4.50
N ASN A 482 22.14 -4.70 5.30
CA ASN A 482 22.94 -3.49 5.20
C ASN A 482 23.79 -3.48 3.93
N ASP A 483 24.30 -4.63 3.47
CA ASP A 483 24.99 -4.73 2.19
C ASP A 483 24.02 -4.52 1.02
N PHE A 484 22.78 -4.97 1.13
CA PHE A 484 21.74 -4.66 0.15
C PHE A 484 21.50 -3.14 0.05
N PHE A 485 21.30 -2.44 1.18
CA PHE A 485 21.11 -0.99 1.18
C PHE A 485 22.36 -0.23 0.73
N ARG A 486 23.56 -0.64 1.16
CA ARG A 486 24.84 -0.03 0.76
C ARG A 486 25.22 -0.29 -0.70
N ASN A 487 24.94 -1.48 -1.23
CA ASN A 487 25.28 -1.81 -2.62
C ASN A 487 24.23 -1.30 -3.62
N SER A 488 22.96 -1.26 -3.22
CA SER A 488 21.92 -0.57 -4.01
C SER A 488 22.21 0.94 -4.09
N THR A 489 22.78 1.54 -3.04
CA THR A 489 23.27 2.93 -3.06
C THR A 489 24.63 3.11 -3.77
N SER A 490 25.54 2.13 -3.73
CA SER A 490 26.87 2.25 -4.37
C SER A 490 26.86 2.07 -5.90
N LEU A 491 25.88 1.33 -6.45
CA LEU A 491 25.62 1.24 -7.89
C LEU A 491 25.24 2.58 -8.55
N HIS A 492 25.09 3.65 -7.75
CA HIS A 492 24.83 5.01 -8.22
C HIS A 492 26.07 5.87 -8.50
N ARG A 493 27.27 5.40 -8.15
CA ARG A 493 28.54 6.04 -8.55
C ARG A 493 29.19 5.24 -9.65
#